data_AF-A0A1I1K722-F1
#
_entry.id   AF-A0A1I1K722-F1
#
_cell.length_a   1.000
_cell.length_b   1.000
_cell.length_c   1.000
_cell.angle_alpha   90.00
_cell.angle_beta   90.00
_cell.angle_gamma   90.00
#
_symmetry.space_group_name_H-M   'P 1'
#
loop_
_entity.id
_entity.type
_entity.pdbx_description
1 polymer ?
#
loop_
_entity_poly.entity_id
_entity_poly.type
_entity_poly.pdbx_seq_one_letter_code
_entity_poly.pdbx_strand_id
1 'polypeptide(L)' 'MRVNVTLECTECKERNYLTSKNKRNNTERLEMKKYCPRERKVTLHRETK' A
#
# COMPACT_ATOMS: atom_id res chain seq x y z
N MET A 1 1.05 16.18 9.76
CA MET A 1 1.80 15.08 10.39
C MET A 1 1.83 13.94 9.38
N ARG A 2 3.02 13.60 8.87
CA ARG A 2 3.17 12.49 7.92
C ARG A 2 3.40 11.22 8.71
N VAL A 3 2.64 10.18 8.39
CA VAL A 3 2.73 8.87 9.06
C VAL A 3 3.16 7.86 8.01
N ASN A 4 4.10 7.00 8.38
CA ASN A 4 4.53 5.91 7.51
C ASN A 4 3.46 4.83 7.55
N VAL A 5 3.06 4.37 6.38
CA VAL A 5 2.04 3.35 6.17
C VAL A 5 2.59 2.28 5.23
N THR A 6 2.34 1.04 5.58
CA THR A 6 2.69 -0.12 4.75
C THR A 6 1.57 -0.42 3.77
N LEU A 7 1.92 -0.75 2.53
CA LEU A 7 0.97 -1.28 1.56
C LEU A 7 1.20 -2.78 1.41
N GLU A 8 0.10 -3.51 1.52
CA GLU A 8 0.01 -4.96 1.38
C GLU A 8 -0.64 -5.31 0.05
N CYS A 9 -0.05 -6.23 -0.70
CA CYS A 9 -0.67 -6.73 -1.91
C CYS A 9 -1.90 -7.59 -1.60
N THR A 10 -3.00 -7.40 -2.32
CA THR A 10 -4.23 -8.18 -2.12
C THR A 10 -4.10 -9.66 -2.47
N GLU A 11 -3.14 -10.02 -3.33
CA GLU A 11 -2.98 -11.38 -3.85
C GLU A 11 -1.90 -12.14 -3.06
N CYS A 12 -0.67 -11.61 -3.07
CA CYS A 12 0.48 -12.21 -2.40
C CYS A 12 0.46 -12.00 -0.86
N LYS A 13 -0.43 -11.14 -0.33
CA LYS A 13 -0.51 -10.70 1.09
C LYS A 13 0.81 -10.18 1.68
N GLU A 14 1.73 -9.81 0.79
CA GLU A 14 3.07 -9.41 1.16
C GLU A 14 3.13 -7.90 1.33
N ARG A 15 3.83 -7.47 2.39
CA ARG A 15 3.98 -6.05 2.75
C ARG A 15 5.24 -5.52 2.11
N ASN A 16 5.13 -5.15 0.84
CA ASN A 16 6.30 -4.85 -0.01
C ASN A 16 6.59 -3.36 -0.17
N TYR A 17 5.69 -2.49 0.26
CA TYR A 17 5.87 -1.05 0.08
C TYR A 17 5.65 -0.31 1.39
N LEU A 18 6.53 0.65 1.64
CA LEU A 18 6.39 1.62 2.72
C LEU A 18 6.23 3.00 2.08
N THR A 19 5.13 3.67 2.40
CA THR A 19 4.82 5.01 1.88
C THR A 19 4.48 5.93 3.03
N SER A 20 4.64 7.24 2.86
CA SER A 20 4.20 8.20 3.87
C SER A 20 2.89 8.83 3.45
N LYS A 21 1.85 8.76 4.29
CA LYS A 21 0.58 9.48 4.05
C LYS A 21 0.40 10.62 5.04
N ASN A 22 -0.28 11.68 4.60
CA ASN A 22 -0.67 12.77 5.48
C ASN A 22 -2.07 12.51 6.02
N LYS A 23 -2.14 12.09 7.29
CA LYS A 23 -3.39 11.68 7.96
C LYS A 23 -4.45 12.78 8.03
N ARG A 24 -4.07 14.06 7.84
CA ARG A 24 -5.01 15.20 7.79
C ARG A 24 -5.72 15.37 6.45
N ASN A 25 -5.03 15.11 5.34
CA ASN A 25 -5.56 15.35 4.00
C ASN A 25 -6.11 14.07 3.36
N ASN A 26 -5.61 12.90 3.78
CA ASN A 26 -6.00 11.63 3.20
C ASN A 26 -6.35 10.66 4.35
N THR A 27 -7.62 10.72 4.74
CA THR A 27 -8.19 9.96 5.87
C THR A 27 -8.63 8.56 5.45
N GLU A 28 -8.92 8.39 4.16
CA GLU A 28 -9.30 7.12 3.54
C GLU A 28 -8.13 6.12 3.46
N ARG A 29 -8.48 4.85 3.24
CA ARG A 29 -7.50 3.77 3.03
C ARG A 29 -6.87 3.95 1.66
N LEU A 30 -5.54 4.03 1.60
CA LEU A 30 -4.83 4.07 0.33
C LEU A 30 -4.99 2.74 -0.42
N GLU A 31 -5.48 2.82 -1.66
CA GLU A 31 -5.49 1.72 -2.61
C GLU A 31 -4.69 2.14 -3.85
N MET A 32 -3.57 1.47 -4.11
CA MET A 32 -2.69 1.79 -5.23
C MET A 32 -2.37 0.55 -6.04
N LYS A 33 -2.39 0.68 -7.38
CA LYS A 33 -1.87 -0.36 -8.26
C LYS A 33 -0.34 -0.30 -8.27
N LYS A 34 0.31 -1.33 -7.74
CA LYS A 34 1.78 -1.49 -7.72
C LYS A 34 2.15 -2.87 -8.22
N TYR A 35 3.39 -3.03 -8.64
CA TYR A 35 3.90 -4.30 -9.15
C TYR A 35 4.23 -5.25 -7.98
N CYS A 36 3.61 -6.43 -7.89
CA CYS A 36 4.08 -7.47 -6.93
C CYS A 36 5.18 -8.28 -7.63
N PRO A 37 6.44 -8.27 -7.13
CA PRO A 37 7.54 -9.01 -7.74
C PRO A 37 7.35 -10.54 -7.67
N ARG A 38 6.59 -11.05 -6.69
CA ARG A 38 6.26 -12.48 -6.61
C ARG A 38 5.38 -12.95 -7.76
N GLU A 39 4.36 -12.19 -8.08
CA GLU A 39 3.38 -12.56 -9.10
C GLU A 39 3.72 -12.01 -10.49
N ARG A 40 4.74 -11.14 -10.54
CA ARG A 40 5.25 -10.47 -11.74
C ARG A 40 4.16 -9.70 -12.51
N LYS A 41 3.15 -9.21 -11.80
CA LYS A 41 2.03 -8.46 -12.35
C LYS A 41 1.70 -7.24 -11.50
N VAL A 42 0.98 -6.30 -12.10
CA VAL A 42 0.49 -5.11 -11.38
C VAL A 42 -0.78 -5.48 -10.65
N THR A 43 -0.73 -5.40 -9.33
CA THR A 43 -1.81 -5.80 -8.44
C THR A 43 -2.24 -4.63 -7.57
N LEU A 44 -3.43 -4.76 -6.98
CA LEU A 44 -3.96 -3.76 -6.08
C LEU A 44 -3.29 -3.93 -4.71
N HIS A 45 -2.65 -2.88 -4.23
CA HIS A 45 -2.04 -2.83 -2.91
C HIS A 45 -2.89 -1.95 -2.01
N ARG A 46 -3.23 -2.48 -0.84
CA ARG A 46 -4.06 -1.82 0.17
C ARG A 46 -3.22 -1.40 1.34
N GLU A 47 -3.58 -0.27 1.93
CA GLU A 47 -2.96 0.18 3.17
C GLU A 47 -3.27 -0.77 4.33
N THR A 48 -2.20 -1.33 4.89
CA THR A 48 -2.24 -2.08 6.14
C THR A 48 -1.75 -1.18 7.26
N LYS A 49 -2.52 -1.18 8.35
CA LYS A 49 -2.36 -0.31 9.52
C LYS A 49 -1.02 -0.49 10.21
#